data_AF-A0A059X7A7-F1
#
_entry.id   AF-A0A059X7A7-F1
#
_cell.length_a   1.000
_cell.length_b   1.000
_cell.length_c   1.000
_cell.angle_alpha   90.00
_cell.angle_beta   90.00
_cell.angle_gamma   90.00
#
_symmetry.space_group_name_H-M   'P 1'
#
loop_
_entity.id
_entity.type
_entity.pdbx_description
1 polymer ?
#
loop_
_entity_poly.entity_id
_entity_poly.type
_entity_poly.pdbx_seq_one_letter_code
_entity_poly.pdbx_strand_id
1 'polypeptide(L)'
;MDRNRGIGKNQTLPWSLPGDMKYFKRLTCQTSDPQKQNAVIMGRKTWESIPPKFRPLSNRLNVVLTRDAHYQAAADVVIANDLAAALEQCDRSDIEKIFVIGGASIYEQALQGRHVDRIFLTQIDAQYDCDTFFPVFEDRFGEVGDSTGGSDAGVSYRFKEFASLVSAFCLLLFLSCMPAHAADLRNGAAVFERATCAMCHPNGDNTLCPDKPLKGPAFMRRFSSDAAIEKVIRKGVPNSAMAPFDRDRISDKEMKDVVAFIRTFSANQKQPATKQPLSKSIP
;
A
#
# COMPACT_ATOMS: atom_id res chain seq x y z
N MET A 1 5.26 12.37 23.70
CA MET A 1 5.02 13.78 23.34
C MET A 1 4.44 14.48 24.55
N ASP A 2 5.04 15.58 24.98
CA ASP A 2 4.54 16.37 26.11
C ASP A 2 3.36 17.29 25.70
N ARG A 3 2.86 18.14 26.61
CA ARG A 3 1.75 19.06 26.32
C ARG A 3 2.05 20.11 25.23
N ASN A 4 3.32 20.40 24.95
CA ASN A 4 3.77 21.38 23.95
C ASN A 4 4.37 20.72 22.70
N ARG A 5 4.01 19.46 22.43
CA ARG A 5 4.56 18.65 21.32
C ARG A 5 6.03 18.29 21.45
N GLY A 6 6.66 18.53 22.60
CA GLY A 6 8.05 18.20 22.86
C GLY A 6 8.29 16.69 22.82
N ILE A 7 9.39 16.28 22.19
CA ILE A 7 9.84 14.89 22.07
C ILE A 7 11.31 14.68 22.45
N GLY A 8 12.09 15.74 22.61
CA GLY A 8 13.51 15.63 22.91
C GLY A 8 14.11 16.94 23.40
N LYS A 9 15.21 16.80 24.14
CA LYS A 9 16.09 17.89 24.58
C LYS A 9 17.53 17.41 24.51
N ASN A 10 18.43 18.16 23.89
CA ASN A 10 19.85 17.82 23.80
C ASN A 10 20.11 16.38 23.30
N GLN A 11 19.31 15.91 22.34
CA GLN A 11 19.36 14.55 21.77
C GLN A 11 19.02 13.42 22.77
N THR A 12 18.37 13.72 23.89
CA THR A 12 17.83 12.72 24.82
C THR A 12 16.34 12.93 25.06
N LEU A 13 15.69 11.93 25.66
CA LEU A 13 14.34 12.08 26.18
C LEU A 13 14.41 12.90 27.49
N PRO A 14 13.62 13.97 27.64
CA PRO A 14 13.66 14.80 28.84
C PRO A 14 12.91 14.16 30.03
N TRP A 15 12.37 12.96 29.85
CA TRP A 15 11.68 12.16 30.86
C TRP A 15 12.22 10.73 30.89
N SER A 16 11.95 10.05 32.01
CA SER A 16 12.20 8.61 32.18
C SER A 16 10.90 7.92 32.52
N LEU A 17 10.26 7.30 31.52
CA LEU A 17 8.98 6.59 31.65
C LEU A 17 9.17 5.11 31.27
N PRO A 18 9.55 4.23 32.21
CA PRO A 18 9.77 2.81 31.93
C PRO A 18 8.57 2.10 31.30
N GLY A 19 7.33 2.49 31.64
CA GLY A 19 6.13 1.91 31.06
C GLY A 19 5.93 2.30 29.60
N ASP A 20 6.30 3.51 29.19
CA ASP A 20 6.37 3.93 27.79
C ASP A 20 7.40 3.09 27.02
N MET A 21 8.60 2.89 27.58
CA MET A 21 9.63 2.04 26.96
C MET A 21 9.20 0.59 26.80
N LYS A 22 8.45 0.03 27.76
CA LYS A 22 7.85 -1.31 27.65
C LYS A 22 6.81 -1.36 26.54
N TYR A 23 5.96 -0.33 26.42
CA TYR A 23 4.97 -0.21 25.36
C TYR A 23 5.65 -0.14 23.99
N PHE A 24 6.64 0.74 23.81
CA PHE A 24 7.43 0.88 22.59
C PHE A 24 8.07 -0.44 22.17
N LYS A 25 8.73 -1.14 23.11
CA LYS A 25 9.34 -2.45 22.83
C LYS A 25 8.30 -3.45 22.36
N ARG A 26 7.17 -3.57 23.07
CA ARG A 26 6.10 -4.52 22.70
C ARG A 26 5.56 -4.21 21.30
N LEU A 27 5.18 -2.95 21.06
CA LEU A 27 4.60 -2.51 19.80
C LEU A 27 5.54 -2.77 18.62
N THR A 28 6.82 -2.45 18.77
CA THR A 28 7.80 -2.58 17.68
C THR A 28 8.36 -4.00 17.54
N CYS A 29 8.33 -4.85 18.56
CA CYS A 29 8.81 -6.24 18.45
C CYS A 29 7.72 -7.24 18.07
N GLN A 30 6.45 -6.97 18.41
CA GLN A 30 5.40 -7.97 18.26
C GLN A 30 4.98 -8.12 16.79
N THR A 31 5.06 -9.36 16.31
CA THR A 31 4.55 -9.79 15.00
C THR A 31 3.37 -10.74 15.20
N SER A 32 2.51 -10.82 14.20
CA SER A 32 1.45 -11.84 14.11
C SER A 32 2.02 -13.16 13.59
N ASP A 33 3.00 -13.10 12.69
CA ASP A 33 3.75 -14.26 12.21
C ASP A 33 5.07 -14.41 12.99
N PRO A 34 5.28 -15.52 13.73
CA PRO A 34 6.51 -15.73 14.50
C PRO A 34 7.76 -15.93 13.63
N GLN A 35 7.62 -16.17 12.32
CA GLN A 35 8.74 -16.25 11.38
C GLN A 35 9.16 -14.88 10.84
N LYS A 36 8.38 -13.83 11.12
CA LYS A 36 8.67 -12.47 10.68
C LYS A 36 9.22 -11.62 11.81
N GLN A 37 9.84 -10.52 11.42
CA GLN A 37 10.24 -9.44 12.31
C GLN A 37 9.63 -8.12 11.83
N ASN A 38 9.72 -7.08 12.66
CA ASN A 38 9.39 -5.73 12.24
C ASN A 38 10.66 -4.93 11.96
N ALA A 39 10.55 -3.88 11.16
CA ALA A 39 11.62 -2.92 10.91
C ALA A 39 11.41 -1.64 11.73
N VAL A 40 12.49 -1.05 12.21
CA VAL A 40 12.51 0.26 12.86
C VAL A 40 13.44 1.21 12.11
N ILE A 41 12.87 2.28 11.57
CA ILE A 41 13.57 3.34 10.83
C ILE A 41 13.78 4.53 11.74
N MET A 42 15.00 5.04 11.81
CA MET A 42 15.35 6.20 12.63
C MET A 42 16.46 7.04 11.99
N GLY A 43 16.55 8.31 12.36
CA GLY A 43 17.68 9.16 11.97
C GLY A 43 18.96 8.82 12.74
N ARG A 44 20.12 9.15 12.17
CA ARG A 44 21.45 8.96 12.79
C ARG A 44 21.54 9.48 14.23
N LYS A 45 21.07 10.71 14.49
CA LYS A 45 21.10 11.30 15.85
C LYS A 45 20.27 10.49 16.85
N THR A 46 19.10 9.99 16.43
CA THR A 46 18.27 9.12 17.25
C THR A 46 18.99 7.81 17.53
N TRP A 47 19.60 7.19 16.52
CA TRP A 47 20.42 6.00 16.71
C TRP A 47 21.55 6.23 17.72
N GLU A 48 22.30 7.32 17.59
CA GLU A 48 23.41 7.66 18.48
C GLU A 48 22.96 7.96 19.92
N SER A 49 21.74 8.47 20.10
CA SER A 49 21.15 8.69 21.43
C SER A 49 20.79 7.41 22.19
N ILE A 50 20.61 6.29 21.48
CA ILE A 50 20.26 5.02 22.12
C ILE A 50 21.50 4.50 22.86
N PRO A 51 21.41 4.20 24.17
CA PRO A 51 22.54 3.66 24.92
C PRO A 51 23.15 2.43 24.23
N PRO A 52 24.49 2.32 24.11
CA PRO A 52 25.13 1.24 23.36
C PRO A 52 24.67 -0.17 23.75
N LYS A 53 24.37 -0.41 25.04
CA LYS A 53 23.85 -1.69 25.55
C LYS A 53 22.50 -2.12 24.96
N PHE A 54 21.76 -1.20 24.34
CA PHE A 54 20.48 -1.45 23.69
C PHE A 54 20.57 -1.42 22.17
N ARG A 55 21.76 -1.20 21.59
CA ARG A 55 21.99 -1.21 20.15
C ARG A 55 22.66 -2.52 19.73
N PRO A 56 22.22 -3.15 18.63
CA PRO A 56 20.97 -2.89 17.91
C PRO A 56 19.74 -3.24 18.75
N LEU A 57 18.59 -2.64 18.41
CA LEU A 57 17.33 -2.97 19.07
C LEU A 57 16.94 -4.41 18.71
N SER A 58 17.02 -5.32 19.67
CA SER A 58 16.82 -6.77 19.43
C SER A 58 15.45 -7.11 18.83
N ASN A 59 15.43 -8.21 18.07
CA ASN A 59 14.26 -8.79 17.38
C ASN A 59 13.57 -7.84 16.39
N ARG A 60 14.33 -6.90 15.82
CA ARG A 60 13.89 -5.92 14.82
C ARG A 60 15.01 -5.68 13.82
N LEU A 61 14.62 -5.43 12.57
CA LEU A 61 15.54 -4.89 11.57
C LEU A 61 15.78 -3.41 11.89
N ASN A 62 17.01 -3.04 12.23
CA ASN A 62 17.36 -1.66 12.55
C ASN A 62 17.82 -0.95 11.28
N VAL A 63 17.16 0.17 10.93
CA VAL A 63 17.48 0.97 9.74
C VAL A 63 17.82 2.40 10.17
N VAL A 64 19.02 2.85 9.83
CA VAL A 64 19.54 4.17 10.21
C VAL A 64 19.66 5.06 8.97
N LEU A 65 18.97 6.19 9.01
CA LEU A 65 19.02 7.22 7.98
C LEU A 65 20.17 8.19 8.24
N THR A 66 21.08 8.29 7.27
CA THR A 66 22.23 9.21 7.32
C THR A 66 22.59 9.70 5.93
N ARG A 67 23.02 10.95 5.82
CA ARG A 67 23.56 11.51 4.56
C ARG A 67 25.08 11.36 4.46
N ASP A 68 25.70 10.85 5.51
CA ASP A 68 27.13 10.60 5.55
C ASP A 68 27.41 9.25 4.87
N ALA A 69 27.98 9.31 3.67
CA ALA A 69 28.32 8.14 2.86
C ALA A 69 29.42 7.25 3.49
N HIS A 70 30.14 7.76 4.49
CA HIS A 70 31.17 7.02 5.21
C HIS A 70 30.70 6.49 6.56
N TYR A 71 29.42 6.67 6.90
CA TYR A 71 28.89 6.22 8.17
C TYR A 71 28.87 4.69 8.24
N GLN A 72 29.51 4.15 9.28
CA GLN A 72 29.53 2.72 9.57
C GLN A 72 28.70 2.44 10.82
N ALA A 73 27.71 1.54 10.70
CA ALA A 73 27.01 1.00 11.86
C ALA A 73 27.56 -0.38 12.24
N ALA A 74 27.14 -0.86 13.41
CA ALA A 74 27.44 -2.21 13.86
C ALA A 74 26.90 -3.26 12.88
N ALA A 75 27.41 -4.50 12.98
CA ALA A 75 26.81 -5.64 12.31
C ALA A 75 25.30 -5.70 12.59
N ASP A 76 24.51 -6.07 11.58
CA ASP A 76 23.04 -6.20 11.64
C ASP A 76 22.25 -4.89 11.69
N VAL A 77 22.84 -3.78 11.21
CA VAL A 77 22.16 -2.50 11.00
C VAL A 77 22.20 -2.11 9.53
N VAL A 78 21.05 -1.78 8.98
CA VAL A 78 20.90 -1.30 7.60
C VAL A 78 21.11 0.20 7.56
N ILE A 79 21.91 0.68 6.60
CA ILE A 79 22.13 2.10 6.35
C ILE A 79 21.37 2.52 5.10
N ALA A 80 20.63 3.61 5.19
CA ALA A 80 19.95 4.20 4.04
C ALA A 80 20.16 5.73 4.00
N ASN A 81 20.19 6.28 2.79
CA ASN A 81 20.48 7.71 2.59
C ASN A 81 19.26 8.60 2.83
N ASP A 82 18.07 8.05 2.62
CA ASP A 82 16.78 8.72 2.79
C ASP A 82 15.68 7.72 3.13
N LEU A 83 14.49 8.25 3.40
CA LEU A 83 13.33 7.44 3.77
C LEU A 83 12.87 6.52 2.64
N ALA A 84 12.96 6.93 1.38
CA ALA A 84 12.51 6.11 0.25
C ALA A 84 13.39 4.87 0.10
N ALA A 85 14.71 5.06 0.13
CA ALA A 85 15.68 3.97 0.10
C ALA A 85 15.55 3.02 1.31
N ALA A 86 15.19 3.54 2.49
CA ALA A 86 14.91 2.69 3.65
C ALA A 86 13.65 1.85 3.47
N LEU A 87 12.58 2.45 2.94
CA LEU A 87 11.33 1.73 2.68
C LEU A 87 11.53 0.61 1.65
N GLU A 88 12.30 0.87 0.58
CA GLU A 88 12.66 -0.15 -0.41
C GLU A 88 13.46 -1.30 0.22
N GLN A 89 14.43 -0.99 1.08
CA GLN A 89 15.21 -2.02 1.79
C GLN A 89 14.39 -2.80 2.82
N CYS A 90 13.27 -2.23 3.30
CA CYS A 90 12.31 -2.91 4.16
C CYS A 90 11.27 -3.73 3.38
N ASP A 91 11.17 -3.59 2.05
CA ASP A 91 10.23 -4.34 1.21
C ASP A 91 10.70 -5.79 1.03
N ARG A 92 10.58 -6.57 2.10
CA ARG A 92 11.05 -7.95 2.21
C ARG A 92 9.96 -8.84 2.82
N SER A 93 9.91 -10.10 2.41
CA SER A 93 8.89 -11.05 2.87
C SER A 93 8.97 -11.38 4.37
N ASP A 94 10.14 -11.22 4.99
CA ASP A 94 10.38 -11.45 6.43
C ASP A 94 10.05 -10.23 7.31
N ILE A 95 9.64 -9.10 6.71
CA ILE A 95 9.22 -7.89 7.42
C ILE A 95 7.69 -7.82 7.47
N GLU A 96 7.12 -7.72 8.67
CA GLU A 96 5.66 -7.62 8.83
C GLU A 96 5.17 -6.16 8.89
N LYS A 97 5.84 -5.33 9.71
CA LYS A 97 5.51 -3.91 9.86
C LYS A 97 6.77 -3.06 9.88
N ILE A 98 6.64 -1.83 9.39
CA ILE A 98 7.71 -0.83 9.39
C ILE A 98 7.30 0.30 10.35
N PHE A 99 8.16 0.62 11.31
CA PHE A 99 7.95 1.69 12.26
C PHE A 99 8.97 2.80 12.06
N VAL A 100 8.50 4.02 11.82
CA VAL A 100 9.36 5.21 11.95
C VAL A 100 9.41 5.57 13.42
N ILE A 101 10.57 5.38 14.06
CA ILE A 101 10.75 5.59 15.51
C ILE A 101 11.46 6.90 15.84
N GLY A 102 11.80 7.68 14.81
CA GLY A 102 11.98 9.11 14.94
C GLY A 102 13.34 9.68 14.55
N GLY A 103 13.60 10.80 15.20
CA GLY A 103 14.22 11.99 14.64
C GLY A 103 13.11 12.90 14.12
N ALA A 104 13.00 14.14 14.63
CA ALA A 104 11.94 15.07 14.22
C ALA A 104 11.89 15.26 12.68
N SER A 105 13.05 15.40 12.05
CA SER A 105 13.16 15.50 10.59
C SER A 105 12.72 14.24 9.85
N ILE A 106 12.83 13.06 10.46
CA ILE A 106 12.37 11.80 9.87
C ILE A 106 10.84 11.70 10.02
N TYR A 107 10.28 12.10 11.16
CA TYR A 107 8.84 12.22 11.33
C TYR A 107 8.22 13.19 10.32
N GLU A 108 8.83 14.37 10.13
CA GLU A 108 8.40 15.35 9.13
C GLU A 108 8.37 14.76 7.72
N GLN A 109 9.46 14.11 7.29
CA GLN A 109 9.54 13.46 5.97
C GLN A 109 8.48 12.36 5.82
N ALA A 110 8.31 11.53 6.85
CA ALA A 110 7.34 10.43 6.82
C ALA A 110 5.90 10.97 6.72
N LEU A 111 5.57 12.00 7.50
CA LEU A 111 4.25 12.62 7.50
C LEU A 111 3.99 13.42 6.23
N GLN A 112 4.98 14.06 5.62
CA GLN A 112 4.81 14.72 4.31
C GLN A 112 4.50 13.72 3.19
N GLY A 113 5.03 12.50 3.29
CA GLY A 113 4.73 11.39 2.38
C GLY A 113 3.32 10.81 2.55
N ARG A 114 3.03 9.72 1.82
CA ARG A 114 1.76 8.95 1.91
C ARG A 114 1.95 7.57 2.55
N HIS A 115 3.11 7.32 3.15
CA HIS A 115 3.52 6.00 3.63
C HIS A 115 3.13 5.71 5.09
N VAL A 116 2.53 6.68 5.79
CA VAL A 116 2.15 6.52 7.20
C VAL A 116 0.66 6.22 7.30
N ASP A 117 0.34 5.00 7.70
CA ASP A 117 -1.03 4.56 7.93
C ASP A 117 -1.53 4.92 9.32
N ARG A 118 -0.65 4.77 10.33
CA ARG A 118 -0.99 4.90 11.75
C ARG A 118 0.10 5.64 12.52
N ILE A 119 -0.32 6.36 13.56
CA ILE A 119 0.56 7.02 14.52
C ILE A 119 0.22 6.46 15.91
N PHE A 120 1.23 5.87 16.54
CA PHE A 120 1.16 5.46 17.95
C PHE A 120 1.83 6.53 18.80
N LEU A 121 1.03 7.21 19.63
CA LEU A 121 1.45 8.38 20.37
C LEU A 121 1.32 8.14 21.87
N THR A 122 2.44 8.22 22.58
CA THR A 122 2.40 8.37 24.04
C THR A 122 2.22 9.86 24.38
N GLN A 123 1.02 10.24 24.82
CA GLN A 123 0.70 11.59 25.29
C GLN A 123 1.06 11.71 26.77
N ILE A 124 2.06 12.51 27.08
CA ILE A 124 2.56 12.72 28.44
C ILE A 124 1.83 13.93 29.03
N ASP A 125 1.32 13.77 30.26
CA ASP A 125 0.59 14.79 30.98
C ASP A 125 1.52 15.70 31.80
N ALA A 126 2.56 16.19 31.14
CA ALA A 126 3.54 17.11 31.71
C ALA A 126 4.07 18.03 30.60
N GLN A 127 4.86 19.02 31.00
CA GLN A 127 5.55 19.93 30.10
C GLN A 127 7.03 19.95 30.48
N TYR A 128 7.90 19.81 29.48
CA TYR A 128 9.35 19.81 29.63
C TYR A 128 9.98 20.91 28.76
N ASP A 129 11.19 21.33 29.12
CA ASP A 129 12.00 22.17 28.24
C ASP A 129 12.56 21.31 27.11
N CYS A 130 11.91 21.38 25.94
CA CYS A 130 12.27 20.63 24.74
C CYS A 130 12.87 21.55 23.67
N ASP A 131 13.80 21.03 22.88
CA ASP A 131 14.33 21.67 21.67
C ASP A 131 13.88 20.96 20.38
N THR A 132 13.29 19.78 20.53
CA THR A 132 12.87 18.91 19.45
C THR A 132 11.39 18.61 19.62
N PHE A 133 10.61 18.85 18.57
CA PHE A 133 9.14 18.78 18.61
C PHE A 133 8.61 17.79 17.59
N PHE A 134 7.46 17.19 17.88
CA PHE A 134 6.73 16.37 16.92
C PHE A 134 5.95 17.29 15.95
N PRO A 135 6.08 17.08 14.64
CA PRO A 135 5.38 17.87 13.61
C PRO A 135 3.86 17.74 13.73
N VAL A 136 3.14 18.75 13.26
CA VAL A 136 1.67 18.75 13.18
C VAL A 136 1.19 17.64 12.25
N PHE A 137 0.15 16.90 12.64
CA PHE A 137 -0.37 15.76 11.89
C PHE A 137 -1.91 15.64 11.93
N GLU A 138 -2.55 16.42 12.80
CA GLU A 138 -3.97 16.35 13.11
C GLU A 138 -4.87 16.76 11.92
N ASP A 139 -4.30 17.41 10.91
CA ASP A 139 -4.96 17.72 9.63
C ASP A 139 -5.19 16.47 8.76
N ARG A 140 -4.40 15.41 8.99
CA ARG A 140 -4.36 14.21 8.14
C ARG A 140 -4.64 12.91 8.87
N PHE A 141 -4.67 12.92 10.19
CA PHE A 141 -4.93 11.73 10.99
C PHE A 141 -5.98 12.00 12.07
N GLY A 142 -6.92 11.08 12.21
CA GLY A 142 -7.95 11.10 13.26
C GLY A 142 -7.64 10.09 14.35
N GLU A 143 -7.99 10.41 15.59
CA GLU A 143 -7.87 9.48 16.73
C GLU A 143 -8.83 8.30 16.54
N VAL A 144 -8.30 7.08 16.60
CA VAL A 144 -9.06 5.82 16.44
C VAL A 144 -9.03 4.94 17.67
N GLY A 145 -8.19 5.26 18.65
CA GLY A 145 -8.13 4.55 19.92
C GLY A 145 -7.40 5.33 21.00
N ASP A 146 -7.87 5.15 22.24
CA ASP A 146 -7.20 5.56 23.47
C ASP A 146 -7.20 4.33 24.38
N SER A 147 -6.04 3.98 24.93
CA SER A 147 -5.90 2.87 25.87
C SER A 147 -5.33 3.36 27.18
N THR A 148 -5.68 2.67 28.27
CA THR A 148 -5.23 3.01 29.62
C THR A 148 -3.71 3.11 29.64
N GLY A 149 -3.20 4.32 29.84
CA GLY A 149 -1.77 4.56 29.95
C GLY A 149 -1.25 4.19 31.33
N GLY A 150 -0.25 4.93 31.79
CA GLY A 150 0.39 4.65 33.07
C GLY A 150 0.78 5.92 33.81
N SER A 151 1.38 5.72 34.97
CA SER A 151 2.03 6.77 35.73
C SER A 151 3.39 6.24 36.17
N ASP A 152 4.45 6.94 35.79
CA ASP A 152 5.82 6.64 36.19
C ASP A 152 6.38 7.88 36.89
N ALA A 153 6.96 7.72 38.08
CA ALA A 153 7.56 8.81 38.85
C ALA A 153 6.64 10.05 39.03
N GLY A 154 5.33 9.82 39.17
CA GLY A 154 4.32 10.89 39.32
C GLY A 154 3.91 11.58 38.02
N VAL A 155 4.44 11.15 36.88
CA VAL A 155 4.08 11.65 35.55
C VAL A 155 3.11 10.69 34.89
N SER A 156 1.87 11.15 34.71
CA SER A 156 0.84 10.39 33.99
C SER A 156 1.02 10.51 32.48
N TYR A 157 0.69 9.45 31.74
CA TYR A 157 0.69 9.44 30.28
C TYR A 157 -0.39 8.50 29.75
N ARG A 158 -0.80 8.68 28.49
CA ARG A 158 -1.78 7.87 27.77
C ARG A 158 -1.23 7.36 26.44
N PHE A 159 -1.69 6.19 26.01
CA PHE A 159 -1.35 5.65 24.69
C PHE A 159 -2.51 5.89 23.75
N LYS A 160 -2.28 6.76 22.77
CA LYS A 160 -3.23 7.12 21.74
C LYS A 160 -2.83 6.54 20.39
N GLU A 161 -3.83 6.22 19.58
CA GLU A 161 -3.65 5.73 18.24
C GLU A 161 -4.43 6.60 17.26
N PHE A 162 -3.75 7.00 16.19
CA PHE A 162 -4.35 7.77 15.10
C PHE A 162 -4.20 7.02 13.79
N ALA A 163 -5.19 7.12 12.92
CA ALA A 163 -5.15 6.54 11.58
C ALA A 163 -5.31 7.64 10.52
N SER A 164 -4.69 7.44 9.35
CA SER A 164 -4.77 8.38 8.26
C SER A 164 -6.24 8.58 7.84
N LEU A 165 -6.68 9.83 7.78
CA LEU A 165 -8.00 10.21 7.29
C LEU A 165 -8.16 9.84 5.81
N VAL A 166 -7.07 9.75 5.05
CA VAL A 166 -7.07 9.29 3.66
C VAL A 166 -7.35 7.78 3.57
N SER A 167 -6.77 6.97 4.47
CA SER A 167 -7.10 5.54 4.57
C SER A 167 -8.52 5.31 5.08
N ALA A 168 -9.03 6.15 5.99
CA ALA A 168 -10.42 6.09 6.46
C ALA A 168 -11.43 6.51 5.36
N PHE A 169 -11.10 7.51 4.53
CA PHE A 169 -11.92 7.90 3.38
C PHE A 169 -11.83 6.88 2.25
N CYS A 170 -10.67 6.26 2.02
CA CYS A 170 -10.58 5.09 1.14
C CYS A 170 -11.45 3.96 1.68
N LEU A 171 -11.45 3.67 2.98
CA LEU A 171 -12.29 2.63 3.58
C LEU A 171 -13.80 2.96 3.49
N LEU A 172 -14.20 4.22 3.63
CA LEU A 172 -15.60 4.68 3.46
C LEU A 172 -16.02 4.72 1.99
N LEU A 173 -15.10 5.05 1.08
CA LEU A 173 -15.26 4.84 -0.36
C LEU A 173 -15.26 3.36 -0.71
N PHE A 174 -14.60 2.48 0.06
CA PHE A 174 -14.65 1.02 -0.10
C PHE A 174 -15.90 0.41 0.56
N LEU A 175 -16.53 1.05 1.54
CA LEU A 175 -17.83 0.63 2.09
C LEU A 175 -19.00 1.09 1.21
N SER A 176 -18.85 2.22 0.50
CA SER A 176 -19.79 2.67 -0.54
C SER A 176 -19.44 2.16 -1.95
N CYS A 177 -18.23 1.65 -2.13
CA CYS A 177 -17.72 1.02 -3.34
C CYS A 177 -16.94 -0.23 -2.94
N MET A 178 -17.63 -1.19 -2.30
CA MET A 178 -17.30 -2.58 -2.58
C MET A 178 -17.68 -2.73 -4.05
N PRO A 179 -16.74 -2.91 -5.00
CA PRO A 179 -17.15 -3.53 -6.24
C PRO A 179 -17.73 -4.88 -5.80
N ALA A 180 -19.04 -5.02 -5.95
CA ALA A 180 -19.74 -6.27 -5.78
C ALA A 180 -19.03 -7.31 -6.67
N HIS A 181 -18.13 -8.06 -6.04
CA HIS A 181 -17.23 -9.07 -6.57
C HIS A 181 -16.17 -8.54 -7.56
N ALA A 182 -14.90 -8.54 -7.15
CA ALA A 182 -13.79 -8.52 -8.07
C ALA A 182 -13.94 -9.71 -9.04
N ALA A 183 -13.95 -9.43 -10.35
CA ALA A 183 -14.15 -10.44 -11.37
C ALA A 183 -13.00 -11.46 -11.37
N ASP A 184 -13.33 -12.75 -11.41
CA ASP A 184 -12.36 -13.85 -11.46
C ASP A 184 -12.07 -14.23 -12.92
N LEU A 185 -10.87 -13.88 -13.40
CA LEU A 185 -10.44 -14.14 -14.77
C LEU A 185 -10.35 -15.64 -15.11
N ARG A 186 -10.04 -16.50 -14.13
CA ARG A 186 -9.97 -17.96 -14.36
C ARG A 186 -11.37 -18.53 -14.52
N ASN A 187 -12.30 -18.09 -13.67
CA ASN A 187 -13.70 -18.45 -13.80
C ASN A 187 -14.29 -17.91 -15.11
N GLY A 188 -13.96 -16.67 -15.50
CA GLY A 188 -14.38 -16.07 -16.76
C GLY A 188 -13.94 -16.87 -17.99
N ALA A 189 -12.68 -17.34 -18.00
CA ALA A 189 -12.16 -18.22 -19.05
C ALA A 189 -12.93 -19.55 -19.11
N ALA A 190 -13.15 -20.19 -17.97
CA ALA A 190 -13.89 -21.46 -17.88
C ALA A 190 -15.35 -21.32 -18.35
N VAL A 191 -16.02 -20.23 -17.99
CA VAL A 191 -17.38 -19.94 -18.47
C VAL A 191 -17.38 -19.64 -19.97
N PHE A 192 -16.40 -18.90 -20.48
CA PHE A 192 -16.28 -18.60 -21.91
C PHE A 192 -16.11 -19.86 -22.77
N GLU A 193 -15.39 -20.87 -22.26
CA GLU A 193 -15.27 -22.18 -22.89
C GLU A 193 -16.57 -22.99 -22.75
N ARG A 194 -17.11 -23.12 -21.53
CA ARG A 194 -18.32 -23.91 -21.23
C ARG A 194 -19.56 -23.38 -21.95
N ALA A 195 -19.68 -22.07 -22.09
CA ALA A 195 -20.76 -21.40 -22.82
C ALA A 195 -20.55 -21.40 -24.34
N THR A 196 -19.58 -22.17 -24.83
CA THR A 196 -19.21 -22.37 -26.24
C THR A 196 -18.81 -21.09 -26.98
N CYS A 197 -18.51 -20.00 -26.26
CA CYS A 197 -18.06 -18.75 -26.87
C CYS A 197 -16.74 -18.94 -27.62
N ALA A 198 -15.83 -19.78 -27.09
CA ALA A 198 -14.55 -20.10 -27.72
C ALA A 198 -14.68 -20.76 -29.11
N MET A 199 -15.80 -21.40 -29.44
CA MET A 199 -16.00 -21.99 -30.77
C MET A 199 -16.06 -20.94 -31.88
N CYS A 200 -16.74 -19.82 -31.61
CA CYS A 200 -16.84 -18.71 -32.56
C CYS A 200 -15.73 -17.68 -32.32
N HIS A 201 -15.21 -17.60 -31.10
CA HIS A 201 -14.25 -16.59 -30.66
C HIS A 201 -12.96 -17.17 -30.04
N PRO A 202 -12.22 -18.03 -30.77
CA PRO A 202 -10.96 -18.55 -30.26
C PRO A 202 -9.96 -17.39 -30.08
N ASN A 203 -9.35 -17.27 -28.90
CA ASN A 203 -8.36 -16.22 -28.59
C ASN A 203 -8.82 -14.78 -28.94
N GLY A 204 -10.13 -14.53 -28.82
CA GLY A 204 -10.74 -13.23 -29.13
C GLY A 204 -10.91 -12.92 -30.63
N ASP A 205 -10.64 -13.87 -31.53
CA ASP A 205 -10.99 -13.75 -32.95
C ASP A 205 -12.50 -13.91 -33.16
N ASN A 206 -12.96 -13.85 -34.41
CA ASN A 206 -14.34 -14.17 -34.78
C ASN A 206 -14.33 -14.97 -36.07
N THR A 207 -14.54 -16.28 -35.96
CA THR A 207 -14.45 -17.21 -37.09
C THR A 207 -15.62 -17.07 -38.07
N LEU A 208 -16.75 -16.53 -37.61
CA LEU A 208 -17.95 -16.32 -38.42
C LEU A 208 -17.99 -14.93 -39.07
N CYS A 209 -17.39 -13.93 -38.43
CA CYS A 209 -17.32 -12.55 -38.91
C CYS A 209 -15.92 -11.97 -38.62
N PRO A 210 -14.91 -12.25 -39.46
CA PRO A 210 -13.52 -11.86 -39.21
C PRO A 210 -13.31 -10.35 -38.97
N ASP A 211 -14.16 -9.50 -39.55
CA ASP A 211 -14.11 -8.04 -39.37
C ASP A 211 -14.59 -7.55 -37.99
N LYS A 212 -15.14 -8.45 -37.16
CA LYS A 212 -15.69 -8.14 -35.84
C LYS A 212 -15.07 -9.01 -34.75
N PRO A 213 -13.76 -8.95 -34.51
CA PRO A 213 -13.11 -9.67 -33.43
C PRO A 213 -13.46 -9.06 -32.06
N LEU A 214 -13.28 -9.83 -31.00
CA LEU A 214 -13.42 -9.36 -29.61
C LEU A 214 -12.17 -8.64 -29.09
N LYS A 215 -11.29 -8.20 -29.99
CA LYS A 215 -10.00 -7.56 -29.69
C LYS A 215 -9.69 -6.38 -30.59
N GLY A 216 -8.78 -5.53 -30.12
CA GLY A 216 -8.22 -4.42 -30.88
C GLY A 216 -9.06 -3.14 -30.90
N PRO A 217 -8.58 -2.09 -31.59
CA PRO A 217 -9.14 -0.74 -31.48
C PRO A 217 -10.61 -0.61 -31.94
N ALA A 218 -11.02 -1.40 -32.95
CA ALA A 218 -12.40 -1.40 -33.43
C ALA A 218 -13.38 -1.93 -32.38
N PHE A 219 -13.02 -3.00 -31.68
CA PHE A 219 -13.81 -3.55 -30.57
C PHE A 219 -13.92 -2.56 -29.42
N MET A 220 -12.80 -1.95 -29.02
CA MET A 220 -12.77 -0.96 -27.93
C MET A 220 -13.60 0.29 -28.22
N ARG A 221 -13.59 0.77 -29.47
CA ARG A 221 -14.47 1.89 -29.89
C ARG A 221 -15.95 1.52 -29.88
N ARG A 222 -16.29 0.27 -30.24
CA ARG A 222 -17.67 -0.22 -30.26
C ARG A 222 -18.21 -0.50 -28.86
N PHE A 223 -17.35 -0.93 -27.94
CA PHE A 223 -17.71 -1.33 -26.57
C PHE A 223 -16.89 -0.56 -25.53
N SER A 224 -17.26 0.70 -25.33
CA SER A 224 -16.62 1.60 -24.36
C SER A 224 -16.89 1.27 -22.89
N SER A 225 -17.85 0.38 -22.60
CA SER A 225 -18.17 -0.05 -21.24
C SER A 225 -18.49 -1.54 -21.15
N ASP A 226 -18.29 -2.13 -19.98
CA ASP A 226 -18.55 -3.55 -19.71
C ASP A 226 -20.04 -3.87 -19.79
N ALA A 227 -20.89 -2.94 -19.35
CA ALA A 227 -22.34 -3.03 -19.49
C ALA A 227 -22.79 -3.14 -20.96
N ALA A 228 -22.05 -2.54 -21.91
CA ALA A 228 -22.35 -2.66 -23.33
C ALA A 228 -22.02 -4.06 -23.88
N ILE A 229 -20.93 -4.67 -23.40
CA ILE A 229 -20.56 -6.05 -23.74
C ILE A 229 -21.58 -7.01 -23.16
N GLU A 230 -21.87 -6.89 -21.86
CA GLU A 230 -22.88 -7.67 -21.16
C GLU A 230 -24.24 -7.62 -21.89
N LYS A 231 -24.69 -6.42 -22.27
CA LYS A 231 -25.98 -6.26 -22.97
C LYS A 231 -26.05 -7.04 -24.27
N VAL A 232 -24.94 -7.15 -25.02
CA VAL A 232 -24.88 -7.95 -26.25
C VAL A 232 -24.86 -9.44 -25.94
N ILE A 233 -24.13 -9.87 -24.92
CA ILE A 233 -24.11 -11.28 -24.50
C ILE A 233 -25.51 -11.72 -24.01
N ARG A 234 -26.16 -10.89 -23.20
CA ARG A 234 -27.52 -11.15 -22.69
C ARG A 234 -28.58 -11.22 -23.79
N LYS A 235 -28.52 -10.31 -24.77
CA LYS A 235 -29.52 -10.24 -25.85
C LYS A 235 -29.22 -11.14 -27.04
N GLY A 236 -27.98 -11.61 -27.19
CA GLY A 236 -27.49 -12.18 -28.43
C GLY A 236 -27.47 -11.15 -29.56
N VAL A 237 -27.13 -11.61 -30.76
CA VAL A 237 -27.19 -10.78 -31.97
C VAL A 237 -28.26 -11.37 -32.90
N PRO A 238 -29.35 -10.63 -33.19
CA PRO A 238 -30.41 -11.09 -34.07
C PRO A 238 -29.85 -11.53 -35.44
N ASN A 239 -30.42 -12.60 -36.01
CA ASN A 239 -30.01 -13.16 -37.29
C ASN A 239 -28.52 -13.58 -37.35
N SER A 240 -27.98 -14.05 -36.23
CA SER A 240 -26.61 -14.58 -36.16
C SER A 240 -26.55 -15.86 -35.31
N ALA A 241 -25.40 -16.54 -35.33
CA ALA A 241 -25.15 -17.70 -34.48
C ALA A 241 -25.02 -17.37 -32.98
N MET A 242 -24.96 -16.08 -32.60
CA MET A 242 -24.85 -15.66 -31.21
C MET A 242 -26.24 -15.58 -30.56
N ALA A 243 -26.70 -16.70 -30.01
CA ALA A 243 -27.91 -16.78 -29.21
C ALA A 243 -27.82 -15.95 -27.91
N PRO A 244 -28.95 -15.53 -27.31
CA PRO A 244 -28.95 -14.89 -26.00
C PRO A 244 -28.46 -15.84 -24.89
N PHE A 245 -27.73 -15.28 -23.94
CA PHE A 245 -27.32 -15.96 -22.70
C PHE A 245 -28.05 -15.33 -21.52
N ASP A 246 -29.21 -15.89 -21.18
CA ASP A 246 -30.00 -15.48 -20.02
C ASP A 246 -29.31 -15.80 -18.68
N ARG A 247 -29.99 -15.45 -17.59
CA ARG A 247 -29.49 -15.64 -16.22
C ARG A 247 -29.44 -17.10 -15.79
N ASP A 248 -30.18 -17.99 -16.46
CA ASP A 248 -30.18 -19.42 -16.18
C ASP A 248 -28.96 -20.10 -16.81
N ARG A 249 -28.48 -19.58 -17.95
CA ARG A 249 -27.27 -20.07 -18.62
C ARG A 249 -25.97 -19.48 -18.08
N ILE A 250 -25.96 -18.19 -17.72
CA ILE A 250 -24.80 -17.50 -17.15
C ILE A 250 -25.32 -16.58 -16.04
N SER A 251 -24.94 -16.82 -14.78
CA SER A 251 -25.32 -15.95 -13.67
C SER A 251 -24.76 -14.53 -13.83
N ASP A 252 -25.33 -13.54 -13.13
CA ASP A 252 -24.81 -12.15 -13.18
C ASP A 252 -23.35 -12.05 -12.69
N LYS A 253 -22.92 -12.95 -11.79
CA LYS A 253 -21.51 -13.05 -11.38
C LYS A 253 -20.64 -13.59 -12.51
N GLU A 254 -21.01 -14.71 -13.10
CA GLU A 254 -20.26 -15.31 -14.21
C GLU A 254 -20.20 -14.38 -15.43
N MET A 255 -21.24 -13.57 -15.66
CA MET A 255 -21.26 -12.57 -16.72
C MET A 255 -20.16 -11.52 -16.53
N LYS A 256 -19.99 -11.02 -15.30
CA LYS A 256 -18.91 -10.09 -14.96
C LYS A 256 -17.53 -10.73 -15.17
N ASP A 257 -17.38 -11.98 -14.74
CA ASP A 257 -16.15 -12.76 -14.91
C ASP A 257 -15.80 -12.94 -16.41
N VAL A 258 -16.79 -13.27 -17.24
CA VAL A 258 -16.64 -13.40 -18.71
C VAL A 258 -16.29 -12.08 -19.37
N VAL A 259 -16.95 -10.97 -19.01
CA VAL A 259 -16.66 -9.65 -19.58
C VAL A 259 -15.23 -9.21 -19.23
N ALA A 260 -14.81 -9.44 -17.98
CA ALA A 260 -13.43 -9.18 -17.55
C ALA A 260 -12.42 -10.04 -18.36
N PHE A 261 -12.74 -11.32 -18.59
CA PHE A 261 -11.92 -12.19 -19.43
C PHE A 261 -11.83 -11.68 -20.88
N ILE A 262 -12.93 -11.27 -21.50
CA ILE A 262 -12.95 -10.73 -22.88
C ILE A 262 -12.06 -9.48 -23.00
N ARG A 263 -12.01 -8.61 -21.98
CA ARG A 263 -11.14 -7.43 -21.98
C ARG A 263 -9.66 -7.77 -22.06
N THR A 264 -9.24 -8.95 -21.58
CA THR A 264 -7.84 -9.39 -21.66
C THR A 264 -7.36 -9.60 -23.10
N PHE A 265 -8.25 -9.95 -24.05
CA PHE A 265 -7.89 -10.11 -25.46
C PHE A 265 -7.44 -8.80 -26.11
N SER A 266 -7.92 -7.66 -25.60
CA SER A 266 -7.51 -6.33 -26.08
C SER A 266 -6.26 -5.81 -25.37
N ALA A 267 -6.00 -6.22 -24.12
CA ALA A 267 -4.84 -5.79 -23.34
C ALA A 267 -3.52 -6.42 -23.83
N ASN A 268 -3.56 -7.62 -24.42
CA ASN A 268 -2.37 -8.34 -24.88
C ASN A 268 -1.82 -7.91 -26.25
N GLN A 269 -2.30 -6.81 -26.84
CA GLN A 269 -1.75 -6.30 -28.10
C GLN A 269 -0.57 -5.35 -27.84
N LYS A 270 0.66 -5.89 -27.85
CA LYS A 270 1.87 -5.07 -28.05
C LYS A 270 1.70 -4.28 -29.36
N GLN A 271 1.82 -2.95 -29.28
CA GLN A 271 1.85 -2.07 -30.45
C GLN A 271 2.91 -2.58 -31.45
N PRO A 272 2.60 -2.67 -32.75
CA PRO A 272 3.65 -2.85 -33.76
C PRO A 272 4.53 -1.60 -33.77
N ALA A 273 5.85 -1.82 -33.68
CA ALA A 273 6.86 -0.77 -33.68
C ALA A 273 6.69 0.17 -34.88
N THR A 274 6.47 1.46 -34.60
CA THR A 274 6.59 2.53 -35.58
C THR A 274 7.97 2.51 -36.21
N LYS A 275 8.06 2.16 -37.50
CA LYS A 275 9.27 2.34 -38.30
C LYS A 275 9.55 3.84 -38.41
N GLN A 276 10.64 4.28 -37.78
CA GLN A 276 11.24 5.60 -38.02
C GLN A 276 11.71 5.70 -39.48
N PRO A 277 11.48 6.81 -40.18
CA PRO A 277 12.04 7.01 -41.51
C PRO A 277 13.55 7.22 -41.41
N LEU A 278 14.32 6.44 -42.19
CA LEU A 278 15.75 6.61 -42.36
C LEU A 278 16.04 8.02 -42.90
N SER A 279 16.78 8.81 -42.12
CA SER A 279 17.46 10.02 -42.60
C SER A 279 18.96 9.76 -42.67
N LYS A 280 19.47 9.56 -43.89
CA LYS A 280 20.86 9.74 -44.36
C LYS A 280 20.76 9.86 -45.88
N SER A 281 21.49 10.70 -46.60
CA SER A 281 22.53 11.68 -46.30
C SER A 281 22.78 12.41 -47.64
N ILE A 282 22.87 13.73 -47.62
CA ILE A 282 23.34 14.54 -48.76
C ILE A 282 24.88 14.43 -48.79
N PRO A 283 25.52 14.20 -49.95
CA PRO A 283 26.91 14.56 -50.17
C PRO A 283 27.07 16.05 -50.46
#